data_AF-A0A9P3BTG0-F1
#
_entry.id   AF-A0A9P3BTG0-F1
#
_cell.length_a   1.000
_cell.length_b   1.000
_cell.length_c   1.000
_cell.angle_alpha   90.00
_cell.angle_beta   90.00
_cell.angle_gamma   90.00
#
_symmetry.space_group_name_H-M   'P 1'
#
loop_
_entity.id
_entity.type
_entity.pdbx_description
1 polymer ?
#
loop_
_entity_poly.entity_id
_entity_poly.type
_entity_poly.pdbx_seq_one_letter_code
_entity_poly.pdbx_strand_id
1 'polypeptide(L)'
;MIQQVQQAVFDPERFLVDIQETCRAIGAPLSEETILKVLVAFQASFARGAVLWRTTDLPGDGLNFRFYERVSIDAVSCAVNAKLLQPNHPLSQVIVSWSSLYSGAPQQSCDFDTKRGLTKIWVYLGDMRPLSDILSAPHVPLSIRNHAKTFYNLGLKLVRHVAADFTSNTVNIYFRAHGPLTLERASSLVGLADPAYLLTRGEVAEMRRFLNPVGFTFAVTMDYTTGEIKRVGVYALKLAPGTYPLMDERLKICQGREELLWGTGTIDETMEQRDEFIDVLLRAKSHYLQSESTGFDSNSVWFVTGCSSGLGKSISKAVYDAGFRIVATARSTASLSYLPDGPSVLKLCLDVTSGTSIEAALAAAVSHFGQINVVINNAGYGLRGDTEAVPEEEARNQMETNFWGPVRITRGAVRVFREVNGQGQGGTVVQISSLGGWIGFPGNAFYHASKFALEGFTESVAKEMDPSWNVKFLLVLLGGVRTNFASTSVWATLRHPAYDHPGSPLTQLLKYVANPASQDTRSDPNICARLLVNAVVGQQERPLPVRLLMGAETIPLIRGDIERTLKEMDDWKAETEGCSPKGGARLGVSALR
;
A
#
# COMPACT_ATOMS: atom_id res chain seq x y z
N MET A 1 43.99 1.54 -0.92
CA MET A 1 44.12 0.31 -0.11
C MET A 1 42.75 -0.32 -0.03
N ILE A 2 42.52 -1.36 -0.84
CA ILE A 2 41.29 -2.15 -0.79
C ILE A 2 41.43 -3.04 0.44
N GLN A 3 40.59 -2.82 1.46
CA GLN A 3 40.52 -3.72 2.62
C GLN A 3 40.09 -5.09 2.09
N GLN A 4 40.98 -6.09 2.23
CA GLN A 4 40.61 -7.49 2.07
C GLN A 4 39.57 -7.80 3.15
N VAL A 5 38.31 -7.98 2.75
CA VAL A 5 37.29 -8.57 3.62
C VAL A 5 37.75 -9.99 3.93
N GLN A 6 38.15 -10.25 5.17
CA GLN A 6 38.43 -11.60 5.67
C GLN A 6 37.16 -12.45 5.49
N GLN A 7 37.27 -13.59 4.81
CA GLN A 7 36.16 -14.52 4.60
C GLN A 7 35.68 -15.07 5.96
N ALA A 8 34.45 -14.76 6.34
CA ALA A 8 33.87 -15.25 7.57
C ALA A 8 33.37 -16.70 7.39
N VAL A 9 33.95 -17.63 8.17
CA VAL A 9 33.46 -19.02 8.28
C VAL A 9 32.11 -18.98 8.99
N PHE A 10 31.11 -19.69 8.47
CA PHE A 10 29.78 -19.75 9.09
C PHE A 10 29.87 -20.25 10.54
N ASP A 11 29.37 -19.46 11.48
CA ASP A 11 29.28 -19.79 12.89
C ASP A 11 27.79 -19.78 13.32
N PRO A 12 27.23 -20.94 13.75
CA PRO A 12 25.82 -21.05 14.10
C PRO A 12 25.42 -20.22 15.33
N GLU A 13 26.30 -20.03 16.31
CA GLU A 13 26.01 -19.22 17.49
C GLU A 13 25.95 -17.74 17.12
N ARG A 14 26.94 -17.29 16.33
CA ARG A 14 26.95 -15.93 15.81
C ARG A 14 25.75 -15.65 14.90
N PHE A 15 25.42 -16.60 14.03
CA PHE A 15 24.28 -16.50 13.13
C PHE A 15 22.95 -16.35 13.88
N LEU A 16 22.77 -17.04 15.00
CA LEU A 16 21.58 -16.90 15.84
C LEU A 16 21.48 -15.49 16.45
N VAL A 17 22.59 -14.92 16.93
CA VAL A 17 22.62 -13.54 17.43
C VAL A 17 22.25 -12.55 16.33
N ASP A 18 22.82 -12.72 15.13
CA ASP A 18 22.54 -11.86 13.98
C ASP A 18 21.06 -11.91 13.56
N ILE A 19 20.42 -13.10 13.61
CA ILE A 19 18.97 -13.25 13.40
C ILE A 19 18.19 -12.46 14.43
N GLN A 20 18.49 -12.64 15.72
CA GLN A 20 17.73 -12.04 16.80
C GLN A 20 17.80 -10.50 16.73
N GLU A 21 18.98 -9.95 16.47
CA GLU A 21 19.15 -8.52 16.27
C GLU A 21 18.41 -7.99 15.04
N THR A 22 18.53 -8.69 13.91
CA THR A 22 17.88 -8.27 12.67
C THR A 22 16.37 -8.32 12.79
N CYS A 23 15.82 -9.39 13.39
CA CYS A 23 14.39 -9.50 13.67
C CYS A 23 13.91 -8.37 14.60
N ARG A 24 14.66 -8.05 15.65
CA ARG A 24 14.33 -6.93 16.55
C ARG A 24 14.34 -5.59 15.82
N ALA A 25 15.34 -5.35 14.96
CA ALA A 25 15.50 -4.10 14.23
C ALA A 25 14.36 -3.84 13.25
N ILE A 26 13.87 -4.89 12.58
CA ILE A 26 12.77 -4.76 11.61
C ILE A 26 11.39 -5.04 12.23
N GLY A 27 11.31 -5.57 13.45
CA GLY A 27 10.05 -6.00 14.06
C GLY A 27 9.49 -7.28 13.44
N ALA A 28 10.35 -8.24 13.07
CA ALA A 28 9.94 -9.54 12.57
C ALA A 28 9.77 -10.56 13.72
N PRO A 29 8.81 -11.49 13.59
CA PRO A 29 8.65 -12.57 14.56
C PRO A 29 9.77 -13.62 14.44
N LEU A 30 10.15 -14.24 15.56
CA LEU A 30 11.16 -15.30 15.59
C LEU A 30 10.80 -16.40 16.59
N SER A 31 11.31 -17.60 16.35
CA SER A 31 11.28 -18.76 17.25
C SER A 31 12.67 -19.39 17.29
N GLU A 32 13.38 -19.20 18.40
CA GLU A 32 14.74 -19.73 18.57
C GLU A 32 14.78 -21.26 18.47
N GLU A 33 13.80 -21.96 19.07
CA GLU A 33 13.64 -23.40 18.93
C GLU A 33 13.56 -23.84 17.46
N THR A 34 12.77 -23.12 16.66
CA THR A 34 12.60 -23.41 15.24
C THR A 34 13.88 -23.15 14.45
N ILE A 35 14.58 -22.06 14.74
CA ILE A 35 15.86 -21.71 14.11
C ILE A 35 16.91 -22.78 14.42
N LEU A 36 17.06 -23.15 15.70
CA LEU A 36 18.01 -24.19 16.12
C LEU A 36 17.71 -25.53 15.44
N LYS A 37 16.43 -25.91 15.35
CA LYS A 37 16.01 -27.12 14.65
C LYS A 37 16.39 -27.10 13.17
N VAL A 38 16.26 -25.95 12.49
CA VAL A 38 16.71 -25.76 11.10
C VAL A 38 18.23 -25.85 10.98
N LEU A 39 18.98 -25.18 11.86
CA LEU A 39 20.43 -25.18 11.85
C LEU A 39 21.01 -26.59 12.05
N VAL A 40 20.42 -27.37 12.96
CA VAL A 40 20.80 -28.78 13.16
C VAL A 40 20.47 -29.63 11.93
N ALA A 41 19.27 -29.47 11.36
CA ALA A 41 18.84 -30.26 10.21
C ALA A 41 19.68 -30.02 8.95
N PHE A 42 20.19 -28.80 8.76
CA PHE A 42 20.90 -28.37 7.56
C PHE A 42 22.33 -27.88 7.85
N GLN A 43 22.95 -28.34 8.94
CA GLN A 43 24.25 -27.85 9.42
C GLN A 43 25.33 -27.84 8.33
N ALA A 44 25.45 -28.94 7.57
CA ALA A 44 26.43 -29.06 6.48
C ALA A 44 26.14 -28.11 5.31
N SER A 45 24.87 -27.81 5.05
CA SER A 45 24.45 -26.86 4.02
C SER A 45 24.81 -25.43 4.39
N PHE A 46 24.56 -25.03 5.65
CA PHE A 46 24.96 -23.70 6.15
C PHE A 46 26.48 -23.52 6.19
N ALA A 47 27.24 -24.56 6.57
CA ALA A 47 28.70 -24.48 6.65
C ALA A 47 29.40 -24.34 5.27
N ARG A 48 28.80 -24.88 4.22
CA ARG A 48 29.39 -24.93 2.86
C ARG A 48 28.77 -23.95 1.88
N GLY A 49 27.50 -23.62 2.07
CA GLY A 49 26.72 -22.78 1.19
C GLY A 49 27.03 -21.30 1.33
N ALA A 50 26.35 -20.49 0.52
CA ALA A 50 26.23 -19.06 0.76
C ALA A 50 24.94 -18.80 1.54
N VAL A 51 25.03 -18.11 2.67
CA VAL A 51 23.88 -17.82 3.53
C VAL A 51 23.46 -16.37 3.38
N LEU A 52 22.17 -16.14 3.16
CA LEU A 52 21.61 -14.81 2.92
C LEU A 52 20.27 -14.61 3.62
N TRP A 53 19.94 -13.34 3.83
CA TRP A 53 18.70 -12.87 4.44
C TRP A 53 17.72 -12.40 3.38
N ARG A 54 16.43 -12.48 3.68
CA ARG A 54 15.35 -11.93 2.86
C ARG A 54 14.23 -11.44 3.75
N THR A 55 13.65 -10.30 3.44
CA THR A 55 12.36 -9.88 4.01
C THR A 55 11.60 -9.09 2.96
N THR A 56 10.41 -8.63 3.30
CA THR A 56 9.65 -7.70 2.45
C THR A 56 9.42 -6.39 3.19
N ASP A 57 8.82 -5.43 2.49
CA ASP A 57 8.35 -4.18 3.09
C ASP A 57 7.24 -4.39 4.13
N LEU A 58 6.67 -5.61 4.28
CA LEU A 58 5.79 -6.02 5.39
C LEU A 58 4.79 -4.94 5.68
N PRO A 59 4.50 -4.41 6.88
CA PRO A 59 5.14 -4.56 8.19
C PRO A 59 4.86 -5.89 8.89
N GLY A 60 5.70 -6.23 9.88
CA GLY A 60 5.50 -7.43 10.71
C GLY A 60 5.78 -8.76 10.01
N ASP A 61 6.23 -8.73 8.75
CA ASP A 61 6.60 -9.94 8.02
C ASP A 61 7.76 -10.67 8.67
N GLY A 62 7.86 -11.95 8.31
CA GLY A 62 9.02 -12.78 8.64
C GLY A 62 10.34 -12.18 8.16
N LEU A 63 11.39 -12.44 8.93
CA LEU A 63 12.74 -12.48 8.38
C LEU A 63 12.93 -13.89 7.85
N ASN A 64 13.36 -13.99 6.60
CA ASN A 64 13.72 -15.24 5.98
C ASN A 64 15.23 -15.37 5.89
N PHE A 65 15.72 -16.60 5.93
CA PHE A 65 17.10 -16.93 5.64
C PHE A 65 17.16 -18.14 4.70
N ARG A 66 18.17 -18.13 3.84
CA ARG A 66 18.38 -19.14 2.81
C ARG A 66 19.85 -19.54 2.77
N PHE A 67 20.10 -20.81 2.50
CA PHE A 67 21.38 -21.22 1.96
C PHE A 67 21.26 -21.49 0.46
N TYR A 68 22.23 -21.01 -0.33
CA TYR A 68 22.49 -21.54 -1.65
C TYR A 68 23.53 -22.64 -1.53
N GLU A 69 23.08 -23.84 -1.89
CA GLU A 69 23.86 -25.05 -1.75
C GLU A 69 24.92 -25.16 -2.84
N ARG A 70 26.09 -25.72 -2.48
CA ARG A 70 27.17 -25.99 -3.45
C ARG A 70 27.26 -27.46 -3.85
N VAL A 71 26.65 -28.33 -3.06
CA VAL A 71 26.63 -29.79 -3.24
C VAL A 71 25.19 -30.26 -3.21
N SER A 72 24.71 -30.91 -4.28
CA SER A 72 23.30 -31.35 -4.35
C SER A 72 22.88 -32.14 -3.09
N ILE A 73 21.71 -31.79 -2.54
CA ILE A 73 21.10 -32.43 -1.38
C ILE A 73 19.69 -32.89 -1.72
N ASP A 74 19.21 -33.90 -1.00
CA ASP A 74 17.78 -34.21 -0.92
C ASP A 74 17.16 -33.43 0.26
N ALA A 75 16.86 -32.16 0.00
CA ALA A 75 16.30 -31.26 1.00
C ALA A 75 14.92 -31.71 1.49
N VAL A 76 14.15 -32.40 0.65
CA VAL A 76 12.85 -32.97 1.02
C VAL A 76 13.04 -34.01 2.12
N SER A 77 13.92 -34.99 1.90
CA SER A 77 14.20 -36.03 2.90
C SER A 77 14.80 -35.43 4.18
N CYS A 78 15.73 -34.49 4.06
CA CYS A 78 16.27 -33.77 5.22
C CYS A 78 15.16 -33.08 6.05
N ALA A 79 14.26 -32.35 5.38
CA ALA A 79 13.17 -31.64 6.05
C ALA A 79 12.14 -32.59 6.70
N VAL A 80 11.80 -33.71 6.04
CA VAL A 80 10.89 -34.71 6.60
C VAL A 80 11.49 -35.39 7.82
N ASN A 81 12.77 -35.81 7.74
CA ASN A 81 13.48 -36.43 8.86
C ASN A 81 13.60 -35.49 10.07
N ALA A 82 13.81 -34.20 9.80
CA ALA A 82 13.84 -33.16 10.82
C ALA A 82 12.44 -32.76 11.34
N LYS A 83 11.33 -33.32 10.83
CA LYS A 83 9.96 -32.90 11.15
C LYS A 83 9.74 -31.40 10.90
N LEU A 84 10.34 -30.88 9.83
CA LEU A 84 10.11 -29.54 9.29
C LEU A 84 9.13 -29.57 8.11
N LEU A 85 8.88 -30.74 7.55
CA LEU A 85 7.93 -30.98 6.47
C LEU A 85 7.15 -32.26 6.73
N GLN A 86 5.85 -32.25 6.42
CA GLN A 86 5.03 -33.46 6.54
C GLN A 86 5.47 -34.51 5.51
N PRO A 87 5.57 -35.80 5.90
CA PRO A 87 5.76 -36.89 4.96
C PRO A 87 4.68 -36.84 3.86
N ASN A 88 5.05 -37.16 2.62
CA ASN A 88 4.14 -37.25 1.47
C ASN A 88 3.40 -35.95 1.09
N HIS A 89 3.89 -34.77 1.48
CA HIS A 89 3.32 -33.52 1.02
C HIS A 89 3.31 -33.46 -0.52
N PRO A 90 2.20 -33.06 -1.19
CA PRO A 90 2.11 -33.07 -2.66
C PRO A 90 3.22 -32.27 -3.35
N LEU A 91 3.54 -31.09 -2.81
CA LEU A 91 4.66 -30.26 -3.29
C LEU A 91 6.04 -30.93 -3.16
N SER A 92 6.22 -31.92 -2.29
CA SER A 92 7.46 -32.70 -2.26
C SER A 92 7.66 -33.49 -3.55
N GLN A 93 6.58 -34.03 -4.12
CA GLN A 93 6.63 -34.83 -5.35
C GLN A 93 7.00 -33.99 -6.56
N VAL A 94 6.51 -32.75 -6.64
CA VAL A 94 6.89 -31.84 -7.73
C VAL A 94 8.36 -31.43 -7.63
N ILE A 95 8.88 -31.20 -6.41
CA ILE A 95 10.30 -30.94 -6.18
C ILE A 95 11.16 -32.13 -6.62
N VAL A 96 10.83 -33.34 -6.19
CA VAL A 96 11.55 -34.56 -6.60
C VAL A 96 11.53 -34.73 -8.12
N SER A 97 10.39 -34.45 -8.76
CA SER A 97 10.24 -34.54 -10.21
C SER A 97 11.14 -33.55 -10.93
N TRP A 98 11.15 -32.28 -10.51
CA TRP A 98 12.04 -31.27 -11.09
C TRP A 98 13.51 -31.57 -10.81
N SER A 99 13.84 -32.07 -9.61
CA SER A 99 15.21 -32.46 -9.26
C SER A 99 15.72 -33.66 -10.04
N SER A 100 14.83 -34.54 -10.52
CA SER A 100 15.21 -35.71 -11.32
C SER A 100 15.44 -35.39 -12.80
N LEU A 101 15.06 -34.19 -13.26
CA LEU A 101 15.30 -33.78 -14.64
C LEU A 101 16.81 -33.72 -14.94
N TYR A 102 17.16 -33.86 -16.22
CA TYR A 102 18.54 -33.70 -16.72
C TYR A 102 19.56 -34.56 -15.96
N SER A 103 19.22 -35.81 -15.68
CA SER A 103 20.08 -36.77 -14.97
C SER A 103 20.50 -36.30 -13.57
N GLY A 104 19.63 -35.58 -12.86
CA GLY A 104 19.91 -35.10 -11.51
C GLY A 104 20.86 -33.91 -11.44
N ALA A 105 21.13 -33.25 -12.57
CA ALA A 105 21.87 -31.99 -12.58
C ALA A 105 21.27 -30.87 -11.69
N PRO A 106 19.94 -30.79 -11.49
CA PRO A 106 19.37 -29.75 -10.64
C PRO A 106 19.81 -29.83 -9.17
N GLN A 107 19.95 -28.66 -8.55
CA GLN A 107 20.42 -28.51 -7.17
C GLN A 107 19.31 -27.91 -6.29
N GLN A 108 19.09 -28.50 -5.12
CA GLN A 108 18.08 -28.03 -4.17
C GLN A 108 18.66 -26.97 -3.21
N SER A 109 17.84 -26.02 -2.79
CA SER A 109 18.16 -25.01 -1.77
C SER A 109 16.92 -24.70 -0.95
N CYS A 110 17.07 -24.23 0.29
CA CYS A 110 15.94 -24.04 1.19
C CYS A 110 15.81 -22.59 1.66
N ASP A 111 14.57 -22.13 1.77
CA ASP A 111 14.19 -20.85 2.36
C ASP A 111 13.45 -21.11 3.68
N PHE A 112 13.85 -20.43 4.73
CA PHE A 112 13.32 -20.61 6.08
C PHE A 112 12.84 -19.27 6.63
N ASP A 113 11.68 -19.28 7.28
CA ASP A 113 11.17 -18.15 8.07
C ASP A 113 11.63 -18.30 9.52
N THR A 114 12.06 -17.21 10.14
CA THR A 114 12.62 -17.20 11.51
C THR A 114 11.66 -17.67 12.59
N LYS A 115 10.34 -17.67 12.34
CA LYS A 115 9.33 -18.20 13.24
C LYS A 115 8.79 -19.57 12.80
N ARG A 116 8.59 -19.80 11.51
CA ARG A 116 7.87 -20.97 10.98
C ARG A 116 8.78 -22.10 10.52
N GLY A 117 10.07 -21.85 10.30
CA GLY A 117 11.01 -22.85 9.81
C GLY A 117 10.92 -22.97 8.29
N LEU A 118 10.93 -24.19 7.75
CA LEU A 118 10.96 -24.39 6.30
C LEU A 118 9.73 -23.78 5.61
N THR A 119 9.98 -22.88 4.65
CA THR A 119 8.91 -22.27 3.84
C THR A 119 8.97 -22.76 2.41
N LYS A 120 10.15 -22.78 1.79
CA LYS A 120 10.31 -23.11 0.37
C LYS A 120 11.48 -24.02 0.12
N ILE A 121 11.32 -24.91 -0.85
CA ILE A 121 12.44 -25.59 -1.50
C ILE A 121 12.54 -25.08 -2.93
N TRP A 122 13.75 -24.65 -3.28
CA TRP A 122 14.15 -24.16 -4.59
C TRP A 122 14.91 -25.26 -5.32
N VAL A 123 14.75 -25.29 -6.64
CA VAL A 123 15.51 -26.16 -7.53
C VAL A 123 16.14 -25.27 -8.60
N TYR A 124 17.46 -25.14 -8.54
CA TYR A 124 18.27 -24.59 -9.63
C TYR A 124 18.44 -25.67 -10.69
N LEU A 125 18.10 -25.38 -11.95
CA LEU A 125 18.04 -26.40 -13.01
C LEU A 125 19.40 -26.70 -13.68
N GLY A 126 20.48 -26.13 -13.16
CA GLY A 126 21.84 -26.25 -13.68
C GLY A 126 22.16 -25.33 -14.87
N ASP A 127 21.14 -24.90 -15.62
CA ASP A 127 21.24 -24.03 -16.80
C ASP A 127 19.86 -23.40 -17.11
N MET A 128 19.77 -22.59 -18.17
CA MET A 128 18.52 -22.15 -18.77
C MET A 128 17.84 -23.32 -19.50
N ARG A 129 16.69 -23.75 -18.99
CA ARG A 129 15.96 -24.91 -19.51
C ARG A 129 14.67 -24.55 -20.23
N PRO A 130 14.24 -25.34 -21.23
CA PRO A 130 12.95 -25.13 -21.88
C PRO A 130 11.78 -25.22 -20.90
N LEU A 131 10.82 -24.30 -21.01
CA LEU A 131 9.58 -24.32 -20.24
C LEU A 131 8.80 -25.65 -20.41
N SER A 132 8.86 -26.25 -21.59
CA SER A 132 8.20 -27.53 -21.90
C SER A 132 8.60 -28.63 -20.93
N ASP A 133 9.89 -28.71 -20.61
CA ASP A 133 10.46 -29.76 -19.77
C ASP A 133 9.99 -29.59 -18.32
N ILE A 134 9.88 -28.33 -17.88
CA ILE A 134 9.40 -27.98 -16.54
C ILE A 134 7.92 -28.27 -16.36
N LEU A 135 7.08 -27.92 -17.34
CA LEU A 135 5.64 -28.15 -17.25
C LEU A 135 5.30 -29.63 -17.47
N SER A 136 6.05 -30.32 -18.32
CA SER A 136 5.82 -31.74 -18.64
C SER A 136 6.28 -32.69 -17.53
N ALA A 137 7.11 -32.23 -16.59
CA ALA A 137 7.60 -33.01 -15.47
C ALA A 137 6.46 -33.71 -14.70
N PRO A 138 6.69 -34.95 -14.19
CA PRO A 138 5.73 -35.65 -13.36
C PRO A 138 5.25 -34.79 -12.19
N HIS A 139 4.03 -35.04 -11.71
CA HIS A 139 3.42 -34.34 -10.58
C HIS A 139 3.21 -32.82 -10.72
N VAL A 140 3.52 -32.22 -11.87
CA VAL A 140 3.03 -30.88 -12.24
C VAL A 140 1.57 -30.98 -12.69
N PRO A 141 0.61 -30.33 -11.99
CA PRO A 141 -0.81 -30.44 -12.30
C PRO A 141 -1.18 -29.85 -13.67
N LEU A 142 -2.24 -30.40 -14.28
CA LEU A 142 -2.75 -29.91 -15.56
C LEU A 142 -3.14 -28.43 -15.51
N SER A 143 -3.66 -27.96 -14.38
CA SER A 143 -4.01 -26.55 -14.15
C SER A 143 -2.81 -25.61 -14.36
N ILE A 144 -1.61 -26.00 -13.92
CA ILE A 144 -0.37 -25.25 -14.16
C ILE A 144 0.09 -25.42 -15.61
N ARG A 145 0.02 -26.63 -16.16
CA ARG A 145 0.41 -26.91 -17.55
C ARG A 145 -0.39 -26.10 -18.57
N ASN A 146 -1.66 -25.81 -18.28
CA ASN A 146 -2.55 -25.05 -19.16
C ASN A 146 -2.07 -23.61 -19.42
N HIS A 147 -1.16 -23.07 -18.60
CA HIS A 147 -0.55 -21.75 -18.84
C HIS A 147 0.55 -21.75 -19.90
N ALA A 148 0.97 -22.91 -20.42
CA ALA A 148 2.05 -23.00 -21.40
C ALA A 148 1.88 -22.02 -22.57
N LYS A 149 0.69 -22.00 -23.20
CA LYS A 149 0.38 -21.11 -24.33
C LYS A 149 0.52 -19.64 -23.94
N THR A 150 0.02 -19.27 -22.77
CA THR A 150 0.11 -17.90 -22.23
C THR A 150 1.57 -17.49 -22.05
N PHE A 151 2.39 -18.34 -21.43
CA PHE A 151 3.82 -18.05 -21.23
C PHE A 151 4.58 -17.96 -22.56
N TYR A 152 4.32 -18.86 -23.52
CA TYR A 152 4.93 -18.78 -24.85
C TYR A 152 4.56 -17.50 -25.60
N ASN A 153 3.31 -17.06 -25.53
CA ASN A 153 2.86 -15.81 -26.15
C ASN A 153 3.57 -14.58 -25.57
N LEU A 154 3.94 -14.62 -24.29
CA LEU A 154 4.71 -13.57 -23.62
C LEU A 154 6.23 -13.70 -23.79
N GLY A 155 6.69 -14.70 -24.58
CA GLY A 155 8.11 -14.95 -24.81
C GLY A 155 8.84 -15.56 -23.61
N LEU A 156 8.12 -16.10 -22.63
CA LEU A 156 8.66 -16.74 -21.43
C LEU A 156 8.99 -18.21 -21.72
N LYS A 157 10.11 -18.44 -22.41
CA LYS A 157 10.46 -19.77 -22.96
C LYS A 157 11.48 -20.55 -22.14
N LEU A 158 12.30 -19.83 -21.37
CA LEU A 158 13.46 -20.40 -20.68
C LEU A 158 13.32 -20.18 -19.17
N VAL A 159 13.52 -21.23 -18.40
CA VAL A 159 13.39 -21.30 -16.94
C VAL A 159 14.76 -21.60 -16.32
N ARG A 160 15.14 -20.86 -15.29
CA ARG A 160 16.41 -21.05 -14.56
C ARG A 160 16.20 -21.73 -13.21
N HIS A 161 15.11 -21.37 -12.53
CA HIS A 161 14.75 -21.93 -11.24
C HIS A 161 13.27 -22.26 -11.18
N VAL A 162 12.95 -23.23 -10.34
CA VAL A 162 11.60 -23.49 -9.85
C VAL A 162 11.62 -23.58 -8.34
N ALA A 163 10.51 -23.30 -7.69
CA ALA A 163 10.40 -23.47 -6.24
C ALA A 163 9.00 -23.93 -5.86
N ALA A 164 8.91 -24.62 -4.73
CA ALA A 164 7.65 -24.95 -4.07
C ALA A 164 7.59 -24.25 -2.72
N ASP A 165 6.48 -23.57 -2.44
CA ASP A 165 6.17 -22.92 -1.18
C ASP A 165 5.15 -23.75 -0.41
N PHE A 166 5.63 -24.40 0.64
CA PHE A 166 4.85 -25.29 1.50
C PHE A 166 3.92 -24.53 2.43
N THR A 167 4.20 -23.24 2.69
CA THR A 167 3.35 -22.41 3.56
C THR A 167 2.12 -21.91 2.81
N SER A 168 2.31 -21.51 1.55
CA SER A 168 1.23 -20.93 0.73
C SER A 168 0.61 -21.91 -0.26
N ASN A 169 1.06 -23.17 -0.28
CA ASN A 169 0.70 -24.18 -1.28
C ASN A 169 0.86 -23.67 -2.73
N THR A 170 1.97 -23.00 -3.02
CA THR A 170 2.23 -22.42 -4.36
C THR A 170 3.49 -22.99 -4.98
N VAL A 171 3.59 -22.87 -6.30
CA VAL A 171 4.83 -23.09 -7.05
C VAL A 171 5.26 -21.81 -7.75
N ASN A 172 6.57 -21.60 -7.83
CA ASN A 172 7.16 -20.48 -8.55
C ASN A 172 7.98 -20.99 -9.73
N ILE A 173 7.82 -20.36 -10.88
CA ILE A 173 8.66 -20.58 -12.06
C ILE A 173 9.42 -19.29 -12.34
N TYR A 174 10.75 -19.37 -12.41
CA TYR A 174 11.65 -18.25 -12.64
C TYR A 174 12.21 -18.29 -14.06
N PHE A 175 11.68 -17.41 -14.89
CA PHE A 175 12.02 -17.23 -16.28
C PHE A 175 13.19 -16.26 -16.49
N ARG A 176 13.88 -16.44 -17.62
CA ARG A 176 14.64 -15.35 -18.25
C ARG A 176 13.77 -14.70 -19.33
N ALA A 177 13.33 -13.48 -19.08
CA ALA A 177 12.61 -12.67 -20.05
C ALA A 177 13.62 -11.94 -20.94
N HIS A 178 13.59 -12.18 -22.26
CA HIS A 178 14.51 -11.55 -23.23
C HIS A 178 14.04 -10.18 -23.70
N GLY A 179 14.96 -9.24 -23.85
CA GLY A 179 14.72 -7.88 -24.34
C GLY A 179 14.33 -6.88 -23.24
N PRO A 180 14.24 -5.59 -23.58
CA PRO A 180 13.99 -4.54 -22.60
C PRO A 180 12.55 -4.59 -22.08
N LEU A 181 12.36 -4.14 -20.85
CA LEU A 181 11.04 -3.99 -20.24
C LEU A 181 10.35 -2.73 -20.79
N THR A 182 9.53 -2.87 -21.84
CA THR A 182 8.66 -1.79 -22.34
C THR A 182 7.39 -1.69 -21.48
N LEU A 183 6.64 -0.57 -21.58
CA LEU A 183 5.38 -0.41 -20.86
C LEU A 183 4.37 -1.50 -21.23
N GLU A 184 4.15 -1.73 -22.52
CA GLU A 184 3.24 -2.78 -23.02
C GLU A 184 3.61 -4.16 -22.50
N ARG A 185 4.91 -4.48 -22.50
CA ARG A 185 5.41 -5.75 -21.98
C ARG A 185 5.22 -5.85 -20.47
N ALA A 186 5.55 -4.79 -19.74
CA ALA A 186 5.38 -4.77 -18.29
C ALA A 186 3.90 -4.95 -17.91
N SER A 187 2.99 -4.26 -18.60
CA SER A 187 1.54 -4.44 -18.44
C SER A 187 1.09 -5.86 -18.75
N SER A 188 1.62 -6.47 -19.82
CA SER A 188 1.27 -7.86 -20.18
C SER A 188 1.77 -8.87 -19.14
N LEU A 189 2.96 -8.66 -18.58
CA LEU A 189 3.54 -9.51 -17.55
C LEU A 189 2.82 -9.37 -16.21
N VAL A 190 2.51 -8.14 -15.78
CA VAL A 190 1.74 -7.87 -14.55
C VAL A 190 0.29 -8.36 -14.68
N GLY A 191 -0.29 -8.21 -15.88
CA GLY A 191 -1.63 -8.69 -16.20
C GLY A 191 -1.84 -10.19 -16.02
N LEU A 192 -0.76 -10.99 -15.92
CA LEU A 192 -0.87 -12.40 -15.57
C LEU A 192 -1.45 -12.61 -14.17
N ALA A 193 -1.11 -11.75 -13.21
CA ALA A 193 -1.61 -11.83 -11.84
C ALA A 193 -2.75 -10.84 -11.59
N ASP A 194 -2.71 -9.67 -12.21
CA ASP A 194 -3.72 -8.63 -12.03
C ASP A 194 -3.94 -7.85 -13.35
N PRO A 195 -4.94 -8.27 -14.17
CA PRO A 195 -5.29 -7.58 -15.40
C PRO A 195 -5.76 -6.13 -15.21
N ALA A 196 -6.23 -5.77 -14.01
CA ALA A 196 -6.70 -4.42 -13.70
C ALA A 196 -5.55 -3.48 -13.30
N TYR A 197 -4.35 -4.00 -13.05
CA TYR A 197 -3.19 -3.20 -12.67
C TYR A 197 -2.63 -2.42 -13.86
N LEU A 198 -2.80 -1.09 -13.81
CA LEU A 198 -2.28 -0.18 -14.83
C LEU A 198 -0.94 0.43 -14.40
N LEU A 199 0.15 -0.14 -14.90
CA LEU A 199 1.49 0.43 -14.77
C LEU A 199 1.58 1.80 -15.47
N THR A 200 2.27 2.74 -14.84
CA THR A 200 2.61 4.04 -15.41
C THR A 200 3.94 3.99 -16.16
N ARG A 201 4.15 4.95 -17.07
CA ARG A 201 5.46 5.11 -17.75
C ARG A 201 6.60 5.39 -16.76
N GLY A 202 6.31 6.10 -15.67
CA GLY A 202 7.29 6.43 -14.63
C GLY A 202 7.77 5.18 -13.89
N GLU A 203 6.85 4.33 -13.43
CA GLU A 203 7.18 3.07 -12.76
C GLU A 203 8.04 2.17 -13.66
N VAL A 204 7.67 2.01 -14.94
CA VAL A 204 8.44 1.19 -15.87
C VAL A 204 9.82 1.81 -16.16
N ALA A 205 9.91 3.14 -16.26
CA ALA A 205 11.18 3.82 -16.44
C ALA A 205 12.10 3.62 -15.22
N GLU A 206 11.56 3.67 -14.00
CA GLU A 206 12.30 3.38 -12.78
C GLU A 206 12.79 1.94 -12.75
N MET A 207 11.92 0.95 -13.01
CA MET A 207 12.31 -0.46 -13.10
C MET A 207 13.46 -0.67 -14.08
N ARG A 208 13.38 -0.09 -15.27
CA ARG A 208 14.40 -0.23 -16.33
C ARG A 208 15.78 0.24 -15.90
N ARG A 209 15.90 1.16 -14.93
CA ARG A 209 17.20 1.63 -14.43
C ARG A 209 18.00 0.52 -13.76
N PHE A 210 17.32 -0.50 -13.25
CA PHE A 210 17.90 -1.60 -12.48
C PHE A 210 17.91 -2.93 -13.23
N LEU A 211 17.36 -2.97 -14.44
CA LEU A 211 17.23 -4.20 -15.23
C LEU A 211 18.22 -4.22 -16.38
N ASN A 212 18.77 -5.41 -16.66
CA ASN A 212 19.59 -5.61 -17.82
C ASN A 212 18.72 -5.53 -19.10
N PRO A 213 19.05 -4.66 -20.07
CA PRO A 213 18.24 -4.43 -21.27
C PRO A 213 18.21 -5.63 -22.24
N VAL A 214 19.17 -6.56 -22.12
CA VAL A 214 19.22 -7.80 -22.91
C VAL A 214 18.24 -8.84 -22.36
N GLY A 215 18.02 -8.83 -21.05
CA GLY A 215 17.02 -9.68 -20.42
C GLY A 215 17.10 -9.67 -18.90
N PHE A 216 15.99 -9.98 -18.27
CA PHE A 216 15.81 -9.88 -16.82
C PHE A 216 15.15 -11.14 -16.25
N THR A 217 15.29 -11.33 -14.94
CA THR A 217 14.65 -12.44 -14.23
C THR A 217 13.20 -12.07 -13.92
N PHE A 218 12.28 -12.96 -14.30
CA PHE A 218 10.85 -12.81 -14.09
C PHE A 218 10.28 -14.06 -13.43
N ALA A 219 9.54 -13.92 -12.34
CA ALA A 219 8.90 -15.05 -11.67
C ALA A 219 7.39 -15.01 -11.79
N VAL A 220 6.79 -16.18 -11.89
CA VAL A 220 5.34 -16.39 -11.79
C VAL A 220 5.08 -17.34 -10.63
N THR A 221 4.25 -16.91 -9.68
CA THR A 221 3.77 -17.72 -8.55
C THR A 221 2.35 -18.19 -8.86
N MET A 222 2.13 -19.49 -8.80
CA MET A 222 0.84 -20.13 -9.06
C MET A 222 0.40 -20.96 -7.87
N ASP A 223 -0.90 -20.94 -7.56
CA ASP A 223 -1.50 -21.94 -6.67
C ASP A 223 -1.27 -23.34 -7.25
N TYR A 224 -0.77 -24.26 -6.42
CA TYR A 224 -0.42 -25.59 -6.90
C TYR A 224 -1.66 -26.38 -7.36
N THR A 225 -2.78 -26.20 -6.69
CA THR A 225 -4.00 -26.97 -6.95
C THR A 225 -4.79 -26.36 -8.11
N THR A 226 -5.09 -25.07 -8.04
CA THR A 226 -5.96 -24.39 -9.02
C THR A 226 -5.22 -23.92 -10.26
N GLY A 227 -3.89 -23.78 -10.18
CA GLY A 227 -3.06 -23.16 -11.22
C GLY A 227 -3.27 -21.65 -11.34
N GLU A 228 -4.07 -21.03 -10.47
CA GLU A 228 -4.29 -19.59 -10.50
C GLU A 228 -2.97 -18.84 -10.29
N ILE A 229 -2.65 -17.88 -11.16
CA ILE A 229 -1.46 -17.05 -11.02
C ILE A 229 -1.74 -16.01 -9.92
N LYS A 230 -1.15 -16.22 -8.75
CA LYS A 230 -1.34 -15.35 -7.58
C LYS A 230 -0.48 -14.09 -7.65
N ARG A 231 0.73 -14.21 -8.19
CA ARG A 231 1.72 -13.12 -8.16
C ARG A 231 2.73 -13.26 -9.29
N VAL A 232 3.25 -12.14 -9.74
CA VAL A 232 4.45 -12.08 -10.58
C VAL A 232 5.53 -11.24 -9.92
N GLY A 233 6.79 -11.43 -10.31
CA GLY A 233 7.93 -10.67 -9.77
C GLY A 233 8.97 -10.37 -10.84
N VAL A 234 9.56 -9.17 -10.79
CA VAL A 234 10.70 -8.76 -11.62
C VAL A 234 11.87 -8.49 -10.69
N TYR A 235 13.04 -9.02 -11.02
CA TYR A 235 14.19 -8.99 -10.11
C TYR A 235 15.37 -8.23 -10.71
N ALA A 236 15.92 -7.30 -9.92
CA ALA A 236 17.24 -6.72 -10.11
C ALA A 236 18.20 -7.37 -9.10
N LEU A 237 19.39 -7.76 -9.57
CA LEU A 237 20.33 -8.57 -8.79
C LEU A 237 21.66 -7.84 -8.74
N LYS A 238 22.39 -7.96 -7.61
CA LYS A 238 23.71 -7.32 -7.40
C LYS A 238 23.69 -5.80 -7.63
N LEU A 239 22.73 -5.11 -7.03
CA LEU A 239 22.76 -3.65 -7.02
C LEU A 239 23.95 -3.19 -6.16
N ALA A 240 24.71 -2.21 -6.65
CA ALA A 240 25.82 -1.66 -5.90
C ALA A 240 25.29 -0.86 -4.69
N PRO A 241 26.01 -0.81 -3.56
CA PRO A 241 25.65 0.02 -2.42
C PRO A 241 25.38 1.47 -2.83
N GLY A 242 24.26 2.03 -2.35
CA GLY A 242 23.82 3.38 -2.71
C GLY A 242 23.15 3.52 -4.08
N THR A 243 23.07 2.45 -4.88
CA THR A 243 22.35 2.42 -6.17
C THR A 243 20.97 1.76 -6.05
N TYR A 244 20.39 1.80 -4.86
CA TYR A 244 19.11 1.20 -4.56
C TYR A 244 17.94 2.06 -5.07
N PRO A 245 16.84 1.45 -5.55
CA PRO A 245 15.60 2.20 -5.80
C PRO A 245 15.05 2.80 -4.50
N LEU A 246 13.98 3.58 -4.65
CA LEU A 246 13.23 4.05 -3.49
C LEU A 246 12.72 2.84 -2.69
N MET A 247 13.18 2.71 -1.44
CA MET A 247 12.82 1.60 -0.56
C MET A 247 12.07 2.10 0.66
N ASP A 248 11.20 1.26 1.20
CA ASP A 248 10.56 1.47 2.49
C ASP A 248 11.61 1.49 3.62
N GLU A 249 11.34 2.24 4.69
CA GLU A 249 12.23 2.36 5.86
C GLU A 249 12.59 0.99 6.46
N ARG A 250 11.65 0.03 6.45
CA ARG A 250 11.91 -1.34 6.90
C ARG A 250 13.04 -2.00 6.10
N LEU A 251 13.07 -1.81 4.79
CA LEU A 251 14.10 -2.40 3.92
C LEU A 251 15.43 -1.64 4.04
N LYS A 252 15.39 -0.32 4.31
CA LYS A 252 16.61 0.47 4.57
C LYS A 252 17.38 -0.01 5.80
N ILE A 253 16.68 -0.45 6.85
CA ILE A 253 17.31 -1.04 8.06
C ILE A 253 18.20 -2.24 7.69
N CYS A 254 17.84 -3.00 6.66
CA CYS A 254 18.60 -4.17 6.20
C CYS A 254 19.84 -3.81 5.36
N GLN A 255 19.91 -2.63 4.74
CA GLN A 255 21.04 -2.22 3.87
C GLN A 255 22.35 -2.06 4.65
N GLY A 256 22.29 -1.68 5.93
CA GLY A 256 23.48 -1.54 6.78
C GLY A 256 24.06 -2.86 7.31
N ARG A 257 23.53 -4.01 6.88
CA ARG A 257 23.89 -5.34 7.40
C ARG A 257 24.43 -6.30 6.32
N GLU A 258 24.90 -5.77 5.19
CA GLU A 258 25.51 -6.54 4.08
C GLU A 258 26.78 -7.31 4.51
N GLU A 259 27.44 -6.88 5.59
CA GLU A 259 28.62 -7.54 6.18
C GLU A 259 28.30 -8.90 6.84
N LEU A 260 27.02 -9.28 6.96
CA LEU A 260 26.56 -10.52 7.58
C LEU A 260 26.39 -11.69 6.59
N LEU A 261 27.09 -11.65 5.44
CA LEU A 261 27.11 -12.72 4.44
C LEU A 261 28.18 -13.77 4.79
N TRP A 262 27.80 -15.04 4.85
CA TRP A 262 28.66 -16.16 5.25
C TRP A 262 28.98 -17.11 4.08
N GLY A 263 30.24 -17.56 3.94
CA GLY A 263 30.64 -18.59 2.96
C GLY A 263 32.15 -18.91 2.88
N THR A 264 32.52 -20.15 2.52
CA THR A 264 33.91 -20.64 2.44
C THR A 264 34.43 -20.75 0.99
N GLY A 265 35.65 -20.26 0.68
CA GLY A 265 36.39 -20.57 -0.56
C GLY A 265 36.52 -19.44 -1.61
N THR A 266 37.65 -19.42 -2.32
CA THR A 266 37.94 -18.55 -3.48
C THR A 266 36.92 -18.77 -4.59
N ILE A 267 36.35 -17.67 -5.07
CA ILE A 267 35.32 -17.66 -6.11
C ILE A 267 36.04 -17.51 -7.44
N ASP A 268 36.19 -18.61 -8.16
CA ASP A 268 36.56 -18.55 -9.56
C ASP A 268 35.49 -17.77 -10.34
N GLU A 269 35.94 -16.89 -11.22
CA GLU A 269 35.16 -15.96 -12.05
C GLU A 269 34.19 -16.64 -13.03
N THR A 270 34.04 -17.97 -12.97
CA THR A 270 33.22 -18.78 -13.87
C THR A 270 31.90 -19.26 -13.25
N MET A 271 31.66 -19.05 -11.96
CA MET A 271 30.35 -19.35 -11.36
C MET A 271 29.44 -18.12 -11.35
N GLU A 272 28.56 -18.08 -12.34
CA GLU A 272 27.44 -17.15 -12.53
C GLU A 272 26.33 -17.29 -11.45
N GLN A 273 26.71 -17.64 -10.21
CA GLN A 273 25.86 -18.01 -9.06
C GLN A 273 25.94 -17.04 -7.87
N ARG A 274 26.60 -15.89 -8.00
CA ARG A 274 26.32 -14.76 -7.08
C ARG A 274 25.08 -14.03 -7.60
N ASP A 275 23.90 -14.42 -7.17
CA ASP A 275 22.71 -13.57 -7.25
C ASP A 275 22.48 -13.00 -5.84
N GLU A 276 23.18 -11.92 -5.50
CA GLU A 276 22.90 -11.14 -4.29
C GLU A 276 21.56 -10.43 -4.51
N PHE A 277 20.52 -10.93 -3.83
CA PHE A 277 19.15 -10.46 -3.98
C PHE A 277 18.93 -9.20 -3.16
N ILE A 278 18.50 -8.13 -3.82
CA ILE A 278 17.70 -7.07 -3.20
C ILE A 278 16.35 -7.08 -3.90
N ASP A 279 15.34 -7.54 -3.15
CA ASP A 279 13.96 -7.73 -3.63
C ASP A 279 13.32 -6.33 -3.78
N VAL A 280 13.22 -5.83 -5.01
CA VAL A 280 12.37 -4.67 -5.33
C VAL A 280 11.02 -5.24 -5.73
N LEU A 281 10.28 -5.71 -4.74
CA LEU A 281 8.94 -6.25 -4.95
C LEU A 281 8.00 -5.10 -5.33
N LEU A 282 7.63 -5.03 -6.61
CA LEU A 282 6.33 -4.48 -6.96
C LEU A 282 5.27 -5.43 -6.43
N ARG A 283 4.66 -5.07 -5.30
CA ARG A 283 3.43 -5.71 -4.85
C ARG A 283 2.32 -5.38 -5.85
N ALA A 284 1.98 -6.35 -6.69
CA ALA A 284 0.59 -6.54 -7.07
C ALA A 284 -0.17 -6.97 -5.80
N LYS A 285 -0.99 -6.06 -5.27
CA LYS A 285 -1.94 -6.28 -4.18
C LYS A 285 -3.06 -7.23 -4.64
N SER A 286 -2.78 -8.52 -4.80
CA SER A 286 -3.82 -9.53 -5.14
C SER A 286 -4.22 -10.44 -3.97
N HIS A 287 -3.66 -10.26 -2.77
CA HIS A 287 -4.10 -10.99 -1.56
C HIS A 287 -4.73 -10.06 -0.52
N TYR A 288 -5.74 -9.28 -0.92
CA TYR A 288 -6.55 -8.48 0.01
C TYR A 288 -8.01 -8.95 0.17
N LEU A 289 -8.37 -10.14 -0.32
CA LEU A 289 -9.76 -10.63 -0.20
C LEU A 289 -9.93 -12.03 0.40
N GLN A 290 -8.87 -12.70 0.84
CA GLN A 290 -9.01 -13.99 1.53
C GLN A 290 -7.99 -14.18 2.66
N SER A 291 -8.21 -13.50 3.78
CA SER A 291 -7.93 -14.04 5.12
C SER A 291 -8.93 -13.44 6.10
N GLU A 292 -9.38 -14.28 7.02
CA GLU A 292 -10.56 -14.12 7.88
C GLU A 292 -10.80 -12.70 8.46
N SER A 293 -12.03 -12.21 8.26
CA SER A 293 -12.67 -11.08 8.95
C SER A 293 -11.95 -9.72 8.87
N THR A 294 -11.76 -9.18 7.65
CA THR A 294 -11.89 -7.72 7.50
C THR A 294 -13.29 -7.36 7.98
N GLY A 295 -13.46 -6.37 8.87
CA GLY A 295 -14.80 -5.93 9.32
C GLY A 295 -15.72 -5.39 8.19
N PHE A 296 -15.28 -5.51 6.94
CA PHE A 296 -16.00 -5.20 5.72
C PHE A 296 -16.06 -6.44 4.82
N ASP A 297 -17.25 -6.74 4.31
CA ASP A 297 -17.54 -7.75 3.30
C ASP A 297 -18.12 -7.08 2.03
N SER A 298 -18.45 -7.87 1.01
CA SER A 298 -19.08 -7.33 -0.22
C SER A 298 -20.47 -6.71 0.01
N ASN A 299 -21.11 -6.95 1.16
CA ASN A 299 -22.38 -6.32 1.53
C ASN A 299 -22.20 -4.96 2.21
N SER A 300 -20.96 -4.57 2.50
CA SER A 300 -20.66 -3.30 3.13
C SER A 300 -21.00 -2.13 2.22
N VAL A 301 -21.74 -1.17 2.77
CA VAL A 301 -22.35 -0.06 2.03
C VAL A 301 -21.58 1.24 2.27
N TRP A 302 -21.17 1.86 1.18
CA TRP A 302 -20.43 3.12 1.17
C TRP A 302 -21.29 4.24 0.58
N PHE A 303 -21.62 5.23 1.40
CA PHE A 303 -22.35 6.41 0.98
C PHE A 303 -21.36 7.54 0.66
N VAL A 304 -21.34 8.00 -0.59
CA VAL A 304 -20.36 9.00 -1.06
C VAL A 304 -21.07 10.23 -1.58
N THR A 305 -20.64 11.42 -1.13
CA THR A 305 -21.18 12.70 -1.62
C THR A 305 -20.34 13.35 -2.70
N GLY A 306 -21.00 14.02 -3.67
CA GLY A 306 -20.29 14.78 -4.71
C GLY A 306 -19.57 13.89 -5.74
N CYS A 307 -20.25 12.86 -6.24
CA CYS A 307 -19.66 11.84 -7.12
C CYS A 307 -19.58 12.25 -8.60
N SER A 308 -20.10 13.41 -9.00
CA SER A 308 -20.20 13.81 -10.41
C SER A 308 -18.85 13.93 -11.14
N SER A 309 -17.77 14.27 -10.42
CA SER A 309 -16.46 14.53 -11.02
C SER A 309 -15.31 14.41 -10.00
N GLY A 310 -14.08 14.62 -10.46
CA GLY A 310 -12.89 14.75 -9.61
C GLY A 310 -12.68 13.57 -8.68
N LEU A 311 -12.32 13.86 -7.43
CA LEU A 311 -12.03 12.86 -6.42
C LEU A 311 -13.25 11.99 -6.08
N GLY A 312 -14.45 12.59 -5.96
CA GLY A 312 -15.67 11.84 -5.67
C GLY A 312 -15.99 10.78 -6.71
N LYS A 313 -15.77 11.09 -7.99
CA LYS A 313 -15.88 10.12 -9.09
C LYS A 313 -14.86 8.98 -8.95
N SER A 314 -13.61 9.31 -8.64
CA SER A 314 -12.55 8.30 -8.43
C SER A 314 -12.80 7.44 -7.19
N ILE A 315 -13.26 8.01 -6.07
CA ILE A 315 -13.66 7.27 -4.87
C ILE A 315 -14.80 6.31 -5.22
N SER A 316 -15.81 6.79 -5.93
CA SER A 316 -16.97 5.97 -6.29
C SER A 316 -16.57 4.75 -7.14
N LYS A 317 -15.66 4.94 -8.10
CA LYS A 317 -15.10 3.84 -8.88
C LYS A 317 -14.28 2.90 -8.01
N ALA A 318 -13.38 3.42 -7.19
CA ALA A 318 -12.54 2.58 -6.34
C ALA A 318 -13.35 1.72 -5.36
N VAL A 319 -14.45 2.25 -4.81
CA VAL A 319 -15.38 1.48 -3.97
C VAL A 319 -16.08 0.39 -4.77
N TYR A 320 -16.61 0.73 -5.95
CA TYR A 320 -17.30 -0.23 -6.83
C TYR A 320 -16.35 -1.34 -7.31
N ASP A 321 -15.17 -0.96 -7.79
CA ASP A 321 -14.13 -1.87 -8.30
C ASP A 321 -13.59 -2.80 -7.19
N ALA A 322 -13.66 -2.37 -5.93
CA ALA A 322 -13.33 -3.19 -4.76
C ALA A 322 -14.44 -4.18 -4.36
N GLY A 323 -15.58 -4.20 -5.07
CA GLY A 323 -16.66 -5.16 -4.86
C GLY A 323 -17.64 -4.80 -3.74
N PHE A 324 -17.61 -3.56 -3.24
CA PHE A 324 -18.54 -3.07 -2.22
C PHE A 324 -19.85 -2.54 -2.82
N ARG A 325 -20.87 -2.39 -1.98
CA ARG A 325 -22.10 -1.69 -2.34
C ARG A 325 -21.87 -0.19 -2.20
N ILE A 326 -22.33 0.58 -3.18
CA ILE A 326 -22.14 2.03 -3.21
C ILE A 326 -23.48 2.77 -3.35
N VAL A 327 -23.65 3.78 -2.51
CA VAL A 327 -24.61 4.86 -2.71
C VAL A 327 -23.85 6.08 -3.23
N ALA A 328 -23.90 6.29 -4.54
CA ALA A 328 -23.24 7.41 -5.19
C ALA A 328 -24.23 8.57 -5.34
N THR A 329 -23.85 9.76 -4.87
CA THR A 329 -24.77 10.91 -4.87
C THR A 329 -24.22 12.12 -5.61
N ALA A 330 -25.11 12.83 -6.28
CA ALA A 330 -24.82 14.10 -6.96
C ALA A 330 -26.11 14.92 -7.09
N ARG A 331 -26.00 16.23 -7.37
CA ARG A 331 -27.18 17.07 -7.66
C ARG A 331 -27.96 16.62 -8.91
N SER A 332 -27.31 15.91 -9.83
CA SER A 332 -27.93 15.28 -10.98
C SER A 332 -27.39 13.87 -11.15
N THR A 333 -28.28 12.88 -11.06
CA THR A 333 -27.93 11.45 -11.21
C THR A 333 -27.43 11.11 -12.61
N ALA A 334 -27.78 11.90 -13.63
CA ALA A 334 -27.27 11.73 -15.00
C ALA A 334 -25.73 11.85 -15.07
N SER A 335 -25.11 12.64 -14.18
CA SER A 335 -23.66 12.76 -14.07
C SER A 335 -22.97 11.49 -13.56
N LEU A 336 -23.74 10.53 -13.02
CA LEU A 336 -23.27 9.27 -12.46
C LEU A 336 -23.34 8.11 -13.47
N SER A 337 -23.58 8.39 -14.75
CA SER A 337 -23.67 7.39 -15.83
C SER A 337 -22.38 6.58 -16.03
N TYR A 338 -21.25 7.04 -15.48
CA TYR A 338 -19.99 6.30 -15.51
C TYR A 338 -19.96 5.10 -14.56
N LEU A 339 -20.88 5.02 -13.59
CA LEU A 339 -21.09 3.81 -12.78
C LEU A 339 -22.11 2.93 -13.49
N PRO A 340 -21.88 1.61 -13.57
CA PRO A 340 -22.88 0.70 -14.10
C PRO A 340 -24.13 0.70 -13.22
N ASP A 341 -25.26 0.37 -13.81
CA ASP A 341 -26.46 0.02 -13.04
C ASP A 341 -26.34 -1.43 -12.57
N GLY A 342 -26.87 -1.73 -11.39
CA GLY A 342 -26.81 -3.07 -10.84
C GLY A 342 -27.17 -3.13 -9.36
N PRO A 343 -27.27 -4.35 -8.79
CA PRO A 343 -27.73 -4.54 -7.42
C PRO A 343 -26.75 -4.03 -6.36
N SER A 344 -25.53 -3.64 -6.73
CA SER A 344 -24.52 -3.06 -5.82
C SER A 344 -24.42 -1.53 -5.91
N VAL A 345 -25.19 -0.88 -6.79
CA VAL A 345 -25.09 0.56 -7.06
C VAL A 345 -26.43 1.24 -6.91
N LEU A 346 -26.52 2.20 -5.99
CA LEU A 346 -27.64 3.11 -5.85
C LEU A 346 -27.20 4.54 -6.18
N LYS A 347 -27.82 5.16 -7.19
CA LYS A 347 -27.55 6.54 -7.61
C LYS A 347 -28.64 7.45 -7.06
N LEU A 348 -28.30 8.43 -6.23
CA LEU A 348 -29.27 9.34 -5.62
C LEU A 348 -29.00 10.80 -5.95
N CYS A 349 -30.08 11.57 -6.08
CA CYS A 349 -29.99 13.02 -6.06
C CYS A 349 -29.69 13.49 -4.62
N LEU A 350 -28.68 14.35 -4.45
CA LEU A 350 -28.37 14.94 -3.16
C LEU A 350 -27.88 16.39 -3.32
N ASP A 351 -28.57 17.30 -2.65
CA ASP A 351 -28.07 18.62 -2.30
C ASP A 351 -27.65 18.63 -0.83
N VAL A 352 -26.35 18.76 -0.58
CA VAL A 352 -25.79 18.74 0.78
C VAL A 352 -26.12 20.00 1.59
N THR A 353 -26.65 21.05 0.96
CA THR A 353 -27.13 22.24 1.67
C THR A 353 -28.56 22.08 2.19
N SER A 354 -29.31 21.10 1.70
CA SER A 354 -30.70 20.85 2.06
C SER A 354 -30.83 19.71 3.08
N GLY A 355 -31.29 20.02 4.29
CA GLY A 355 -31.54 19.02 5.34
C GLY A 355 -32.53 17.93 4.90
N THR A 356 -33.62 18.32 4.22
CA THR A 356 -34.62 17.38 3.69
C THR A 356 -34.04 16.48 2.60
N SER A 357 -33.15 17.01 1.74
CA SER A 357 -32.47 16.20 0.73
C SER A 357 -31.53 15.16 1.36
N ILE A 358 -30.82 15.53 2.43
CA ILE A 358 -29.92 14.63 3.16
C ILE A 358 -30.71 13.50 3.83
N GLU A 359 -31.78 13.84 4.55
CA GLU A 359 -32.64 12.86 5.23
C GLU A 359 -33.24 11.87 4.23
N ALA A 360 -33.77 12.35 3.10
CA ALA A 360 -34.31 11.50 2.05
C ALA A 360 -33.25 10.56 1.45
N ALA A 361 -32.03 11.05 1.20
CA ALA A 361 -30.96 10.23 0.64
C ALA A 361 -30.47 9.13 1.59
N LEU A 362 -30.32 9.45 2.89
CA LEU A 362 -29.95 8.46 3.91
C LEU A 362 -31.06 7.43 4.12
N ALA A 363 -32.32 7.86 4.16
CA ALA A 363 -33.47 6.96 4.26
C ALA A 363 -33.55 6.02 3.04
N ALA A 364 -33.34 6.53 1.83
CA ALA A 364 -33.32 5.72 0.62
C ALA A 364 -32.16 4.71 0.62
N ALA A 365 -30.96 5.11 1.08
CA ALA A 365 -29.81 4.22 1.22
C ALA A 365 -30.11 3.05 2.18
N VAL A 366 -30.66 3.36 3.37
CA VAL A 366 -31.06 2.35 4.36
C VAL A 366 -32.18 1.47 3.83
N SER A 367 -33.21 2.05 3.21
CA SER A 367 -34.32 1.28 2.64
C SER A 367 -33.88 0.31 1.56
N HIS A 368 -32.82 0.65 0.80
CA HIS A 368 -32.36 -0.17 -0.32
C HIS A 368 -31.36 -1.26 0.11
N PHE A 369 -30.40 -0.92 0.99
CA PHE A 369 -29.32 -1.84 1.38
C PHE A 369 -29.39 -2.36 2.82
N GLY A 370 -30.30 -1.83 3.64
CA GLY A 370 -30.50 -2.21 5.04
C GLY A 370 -29.51 -1.59 6.03
N GLN A 371 -28.38 -1.06 5.56
CA GLN A 371 -27.30 -0.53 6.40
C GLN A 371 -26.47 0.53 5.67
N ILE A 372 -25.64 1.27 6.41
CA ILE A 372 -24.55 2.10 5.86
C ILE A 372 -23.32 1.85 6.72
N ASN A 373 -22.18 1.46 6.14
CA ASN A 373 -20.98 1.13 6.90
C ASN A 373 -19.90 2.22 6.80
N VAL A 374 -19.86 2.93 5.67
CA VAL A 374 -18.93 4.05 5.46
C VAL A 374 -19.68 5.24 4.89
N VAL A 375 -19.44 6.43 5.44
CA VAL A 375 -19.93 7.70 4.88
C VAL A 375 -18.74 8.57 4.52
N ILE A 376 -18.64 8.95 3.24
CA ILE A 376 -17.60 9.83 2.71
C ILE A 376 -18.22 11.17 2.34
N ASN A 377 -17.98 12.16 3.19
CA ASN A 377 -18.30 13.56 2.93
C ASN A 377 -17.22 14.17 2.02
N ASN A 378 -17.44 14.06 0.71
CA ASN A 378 -16.54 14.56 -0.33
C ASN A 378 -17.07 15.81 -1.03
N ALA A 379 -18.39 16.04 -1.07
CA ALA A 379 -18.96 17.23 -1.70
C ALA A 379 -18.36 18.51 -1.09
N GLY A 380 -17.86 19.39 -1.96
CA GLY A 380 -17.26 20.65 -1.55
C GLY A 380 -16.67 21.43 -2.72
N TYR A 381 -16.44 22.71 -2.50
CA TYR A 381 -15.85 23.62 -3.48
C TYR A 381 -15.04 24.73 -2.81
N GLY A 382 -14.11 25.34 -3.55
CA GLY A 382 -13.30 26.47 -3.15
C GLY A 382 -13.89 27.81 -3.62
N LEU A 383 -13.59 28.85 -2.86
CA LEU A 383 -13.94 30.23 -3.17
C LEU A 383 -12.64 31.00 -3.04
N ARG A 384 -12.23 31.63 -4.12
CA ARG A 384 -10.96 32.32 -4.22
C ARG A 384 -11.18 33.77 -4.57
N GLY A 385 -10.57 34.66 -3.81
CA GLY A 385 -10.74 36.10 -3.99
C GLY A 385 -9.97 36.89 -2.96
N ASP A 386 -9.83 38.19 -3.19
CA ASP A 386 -9.42 39.11 -2.12
C ASP A 386 -10.54 39.12 -1.08
N THR A 387 -10.23 38.79 0.17
CA THR A 387 -11.24 38.51 1.20
C THR A 387 -12.26 39.65 1.36
N GLU A 388 -11.82 40.91 1.29
CA GLU A 388 -12.71 42.09 1.40
C GLU A 388 -13.65 42.27 0.20
N ALA A 389 -13.34 41.66 -0.95
CA ALA A 389 -14.12 41.76 -2.17
C ALA A 389 -14.99 40.52 -2.44
N VAL A 390 -14.93 39.52 -1.56
CA VAL A 390 -15.79 38.34 -1.65
C VAL A 390 -17.17 38.70 -1.10
N PRO A 391 -18.26 38.54 -1.88
CA PRO A 391 -19.61 38.75 -1.37
C PRO A 391 -19.92 37.82 -0.19
N GLU A 392 -20.56 38.35 0.85
CA GLU A 392 -20.87 37.58 2.06
C GLU A 392 -21.73 36.34 1.77
N GLU A 393 -22.66 36.43 0.81
CA GLU A 393 -23.50 35.31 0.40
C GLU A 393 -22.67 34.14 -0.13
N GLU A 394 -21.64 34.40 -0.94
CA GLU A 394 -20.75 33.37 -1.49
C GLU A 394 -19.93 32.70 -0.37
N ALA A 395 -19.46 33.49 0.60
CA ALA A 395 -18.78 32.98 1.78
C ALA A 395 -19.70 32.08 2.63
N ARG A 396 -20.97 32.47 2.82
CA ARG A 396 -21.98 31.68 3.53
C ARG A 396 -22.29 30.38 2.79
N ASN A 397 -22.48 30.44 1.47
CA ASN A 397 -22.74 29.25 0.63
C ASN A 397 -21.60 28.23 0.72
N GLN A 398 -20.36 28.71 0.80
CA GLN A 398 -19.20 27.84 1.00
C GLN A 398 -19.23 27.15 2.36
N MET A 399 -19.59 27.85 3.44
CA MET A 399 -19.78 27.25 4.76
C MET A 399 -20.94 26.25 4.78
N GLU A 400 -22.05 26.55 4.12
CA GLU A 400 -23.18 25.63 4.02
C GLU A 400 -22.78 24.32 3.34
N THR A 401 -22.01 24.39 2.26
CA THR A 401 -21.60 23.19 1.51
C THR A 401 -20.45 22.44 2.17
N ASN A 402 -19.37 23.13 2.55
CA ASN A 402 -18.13 22.49 3.02
C ASN A 402 -18.15 22.10 4.50
N PHE A 403 -19.03 22.72 5.31
CA PHE A 403 -19.11 22.49 6.75
C PHE A 403 -20.49 21.97 7.17
N TRP A 404 -21.56 22.76 6.99
CA TRP A 404 -22.87 22.36 7.53
C TRP A 404 -23.47 21.14 6.83
N GLY A 405 -23.23 20.97 5.53
CA GLY A 405 -23.60 19.75 4.80
C GLY A 405 -22.99 18.49 5.42
N PRO A 406 -21.65 18.38 5.50
CA PRO A 406 -20.98 17.30 6.21
C PRO A 406 -21.46 17.11 7.65
N VAL A 407 -21.68 18.18 8.43
CA VAL A 407 -22.21 18.09 9.81
C VAL A 407 -23.57 17.39 9.83
N ARG A 408 -24.52 17.81 8.98
CA ARG A 408 -25.86 17.23 8.90
C ARG A 408 -25.81 15.76 8.47
N ILE A 409 -24.98 15.44 7.47
CA ILE A 409 -24.78 14.07 7.00
C ILE A 409 -24.15 13.20 8.10
N THR A 410 -23.13 13.69 8.80
CA THR A 410 -22.47 12.97 9.90
C THR A 410 -23.46 12.66 11.03
N ARG A 411 -24.34 13.60 11.39
CA ARG A 411 -25.39 13.34 12.40
C ARG A 411 -26.32 12.22 11.98
N GLY A 412 -26.75 12.23 10.71
CA GLY A 412 -27.56 11.15 10.15
C GLY A 412 -26.81 9.81 10.08
N ALA A 413 -25.54 9.83 9.70
CA ALA A 413 -24.68 8.65 9.62
C ALA A 413 -24.49 7.99 10.99
N VAL A 414 -24.16 8.77 12.03
CA VAL A 414 -24.00 8.27 13.40
C VAL A 414 -25.30 7.65 13.90
N ARG A 415 -26.45 8.26 13.59
CA ARG A 415 -27.75 7.67 13.90
C ARG A 415 -27.93 6.30 13.22
N VAL A 416 -27.62 6.19 11.93
CA VAL A 416 -27.69 4.92 11.19
C VAL A 416 -26.74 3.88 11.80
N PHE A 417 -25.50 4.25 12.12
CA PHE A 417 -24.50 3.34 12.71
C PHE A 417 -24.93 2.80 14.07
N ARG A 418 -25.66 3.61 14.86
CA ARG A 418 -26.12 3.24 16.20
C ARG A 418 -27.45 2.47 16.19
N GLU A 419 -28.40 2.88 15.35
CA GLU A 419 -29.80 2.43 15.43
C GLU A 419 -30.18 1.41 14.34
N VAL A 420 -29.50 1.43 13.20
CA VAL A 420 -29.87 0.63 12.02
C VAL A 420 -28.87 -0.50 11.78
N ASN A 421 -27.58 -0.23 11.88
CA ASN A 421 -26.56 -1.28 11.77
C ASN A 421 -26.68 -2.25 12.97
N GLY A 422 -26.11 -3.45 12.82
CA GLY A 422 -26.08 -4.43 13.91
C GLY A 422 -25.44 -3.86 15.18
N GLN A 423 -25.94 -4.27 16.35
CA GLN A 423 -25.44 -3.77 17.63
C GLN A 423 -23.91 -3.99 17.75
N GLY A 424 -23.18 -2.91 18.03
CA GLY A 424 -21.71 -2.93 18.13
C GLY A 424 -20.96 -2.97 16.78
N GLN A 425 -21.66 -3.01 15.64
CA GLN A 425 -21.05 -3.00 14.31
C GLN A 425 -20.46 -1.63 13.99
N GLY A 426 -21.19 -0.55 14.30
CA GLY A 426 -20.72 0.82 14.10
C GLY A 426 -20.56 1.21 12.64
N GLY A 427 -19.58 2.06 12.36
CA GLY A 427 -19.30 2.55 11.00
C GLY A 427 -18.18 3.60 10.98
N THR A 428 -17.74 3.98 9.77
CA THR A 428 -16.65 4.94 9.57
C THR A 428 -17.15 6.19 8.85
N VAL A 429 -16.98 7.37 9.45
CA VAL A 429 -17.17 8.66 8.80
C VAL A 429 -15.82 9.17 8.28
N VAL A 430 -15.75 9.41 6.98
CA VAL A 430 -14.60 10.01 6.31
C VAL A 430 -14.97 11.42 5.87
N GLN A 431 -14.16 12.38 6.29
CA GLN A 431 -14.29 13.78 5.91
C GLN A 431 -13.15 14.12 4.95
N ILE A 432 -13.50 14.52 3.72
CA ILE A 432 -12.50 15.04 2.79
C ILE A 432 -12.18 16.48 3.18
N SER A 433 -11.10 16.65 3.93
CA SER A 433 -10.52 17.94 4.27
C SER A 433 -9.45 18.33 3.24
N SER A 434 -8.54 19.20 3.64
CA SER A 434 -7.43 19.70 2.86
C SER A 434 -6.30 20.02 3.83
N LEU A 435 -5.06 20.08 3.33
CA LEU A 435 -3.99 20.76 4.07
C LEU A 435 -4.41 22.19 4.48
N GLY A 436 -5.35 22.77 3.74
CA GLY A 436 -6.03 24.02 4.04
C GLY A 436 -6.91 24.05 5.29
N GLY A 437 -7.14 22.92 5.96
CA GLY A 437 -7.74 22.87 7.30
C GLY A 437 -6.70 22.94 8.43
N TRP A 438 -5.41 23.02 8.07
CA TRP A 438 -4.28 23.19 8.98
C TRP A 438 -3.50 24.49 8.71
N ILE A 439 -3.34 24.85 7.44
CA ILE A 439 -2.55 26.03 7.01
C ILE A 439 -3.40 26.91 6.10
N GLY A 440 -3.40 28.23 6.32
CA GLY A 440 -4.07 29.19 5.46
C GLY A 440 -3.19 29.71 4.32
N PHE A 441 -3.77 29.84 3.12
CA PHE A 441 -3.13 30.50 1.97
C PHE A 441 -3.86 31.79 1.55
N PRO A 442 -3.12 32.77 0.98
CA PRO A 442 -3.71 34.00 0.47
C PRO A 442 -4.90 33.74 -0.46
N GLY A 443 -5.95 34.53 -0.25
CA GLY A 443 -7.13 34.56 -1.10
C GLY A 443 -8.04 33.33 -1.03
N ASN A 444 -7.89 32.46 -0.04
CA ASN A 444 -8.77 31.31 0.18
C ASN A 444 -9.35 31.32 1.62
N ALA A 445 -9.52 32.50 2.21
CA ALA A 445 -9.86 32.67 3.64
C ALA A 445 -11.11 31.88 4.06
N PHE A 446 -12.23 32.03 3.34
CA PHE A 446 -13.48 31.32 3.64
C PHE A 446 -13.38 29.81 3.39
N TYR A 447 -12.62 29.39 2.38
CA TYR A 447 -12.39 27.97 2.11
C TYR A 447 -11.61 27.33 3.26
N HIS A 448 -10.53 27.97 3.69
CA HIS A 448 -9.74 27.52 4.83
C HIS A 448 -10.58 27.51 6.10
N ALA A 449 -11.29 28.59 6.42
CA ALA A 449 -12.20 28.64 7.56
C ALA A 449 -13.18 27.46 7.58
N SER A 450 -13.77 27.10 6.43
CA SER A 450 -14.67 25.95 6.32
C SER A 450 -13.99 24.61 6.61
N LYS A 451 -12.72 24.43 6.21
CA LYS A 451 -11.96 23.21 6.45
C LYS A 451 -11.44 23.13 7.89
N PHE A 452 -10.97 24.22 8.47
CA PHE A 452 -10.66 24.29 9.90
C PHE A 452 -11.89 23.97 10.76
N ALA A 453 -13.05 24.54 10.43
CA ALA A 453 -14.31 24.25 11.12
C ALA A 453 -14.69 22.76 11.02
N LEU A 454 -14.55 22.16 9.83
CA LEU A 454 -14.81 20.73 9.62
C LEU A 454 -13.86 19.85 10.44
N GLU A 455 -12.58 20.20 10.51
CA GLU A 455 -11.60 19.46 11.31
C GLU A 455 -11.89 19.55 12.80
N GLY A 456 -12.13 20.76 13.31
CA GLY A 456 -12.50 20.97 14.73
C GLY A 456 -13.77 20.21 15.11
N PHE A 457 -14.83 20.30 14.28
CA PHE A 457 -16.05 19.52 14.50
C PHE A 457 -15.79 18.02 14.55
N THR A 458 -14.99 17.50 13.60
CA THR A 458 -14.71 16.07 13.50
C THR A 458 -13.89 15.56 14.66
N GLU A 459 -12.90 16.32 15.13
CA GLU A 459 -12.13 15.96 16.33
C GLU A 459 -13.01 15.89 17.58
N SER A 460 -13.89 16.88 17.77
CA SER A 460 -14.77 16.93 18.93
C SER A 460 -15.74 15.75 18.93
N VAL A 461 -16.49 15.56 17.83
CA VAL A 461 -17.49 14.48 17.75
C VAL A 461 -16.85 13.09 17.85
N ALA A 462 -15.61 12.91 17.36
CA ALA A 462 -14.90 11.64 17.52
C ALA A 462 -14.64 11.27 18.98
N LYS A 463 -14.37 12.26 19.84
CA LYS A 463 -14.13 12.08 21.28
C LYS A 463 -15.44 11.96 22.09
N GLU A 464 -16.57 12.34 21.51
CA GLU A 464 -17.89 12.21 22.13
C GLU A 464 -18.50 10.80 21.98
N MET A 465 -18.00 9.98 21.04
CA MET A 465 -18.61 8.68 20.74
C MET A 465 -18.34 7.65 21.83
N ASP A 466 -19.41 6.94 22.23
CA ASP A 466 -19.29 5.77 23.09
C ASP A 466 -18.47 4.67 22.35
N PRO A 467 -17.38 4.15 22.94
CA PRO A 467 -16.57 3.12 22.31
C PRO A 467 -17.36 1.86 21.92
N SER A 468 -18.44 1.52 22.64
CA SER A 468 -19.30 0.37 22.32
C SER A 468 -20.07 0.51 21.02
N TRP A 469 -20.22 1.73 20.49
CA TRP A 469 -20.85 1.97 19.19
C TRP A 469 -19.91 1.72 18.02
N ASN A 470 -18.60 1.57 18.26
CA ASN A 470 -17.59 1.32 17.22
C ASN A 470 -17.67 2.32 16.05
N VAL A 471 -17.96 3.59 16.34
CA VAL A 471 -17.98 4.66 15.34
C VAL A 471 -16.60 5.28 15.21
N LYS A 472 -16.07 5.30 13.98
CA LYS A 472 -14.73 5.78 13.67
C LYS A 472 -14.80 7.03 12.79
N PHE A 473 -13.82 7.91 12.94
CA PHE A 473 -13.69 9.13 12.13
C PHE A 473 -12.32 9.19 11.48
N LEU A 474 -12.29 9.73 10.26
CA LEU A 474 -11.07 9.95 9.50
C LEU A 474 -11.12 11.31 8.79
N LEU A 475 -10.18 12.19 9.09
CA LEU A 475 -9.91 13.39 8.30
C LEU A 475 -8.89 13.05 7.22
N VAL A 476 -9.24 13.29 5.95
CA VAL A 476 -8.31 13.13 4.83
C VAL A 476 -7.82 14.51 4.42
N LEU A 477 -6.56 14.82 4.70
CA LEU A 477 -5.97 16.12 4.39
C LEU A 477 -5.23 16.02 3.06
N LEU A 478 -5.89 16.53 2.02
CA LEU A 478 -5.35 16.51 0.67
C LEU A 478 -4.43 17.70 0.39
N GLY A 479 -3.34 17.38 -0.29
CA GLY A 479 -2.54 18.26 -1.10
C GLY A 479 -3.22 18.64 -2.42
N GLY A 480 -2.44 19.11 -3.38
CA GLY A 480 -2.90 19.32 -4.74
C GLY A 480 -3.24 17.98 -5.41
N VAL A 481 -4.48 17.83 -5.88
CA VAL A 481 -4.93 16.66 -6.65
C VAL A 481 -5.28 17.08 -8.07
N ARG A 482 -4.87 16.30 -9.07
CA ARG A 482 -5.15 16.52 -10.51
C ARG A 482 -6.62 16.24 -10.82
N THR A 483 -7.46 17.18 -10.43
CA THR A 483 -8.89 17.20 -10.72
C THR A 483 -9.28 18.53 -11.34
N ASN A 484 -10.50 18.61 -11.86
CA ASN A 484 -11.09 19.88 -12.27
C ASN A 484 -11.42 20.80 -11.07
N PHE A 485 -10.99 20.48 -9.84
CA PHE A 485 -11.29 21.31 -8.67
C PHE A 485 -10.87 22.76 -8.89
N ALA A 486 -9.65 22.99 -9.38
CA ALA A 486 -9.12 24.33 -9.65
C ALA A 486 -9.82 25.09 -10.80
N SER A 487 -10.62 24.41 -11.64
CA SER A 487 -11.26 25.00 -12.83
C SER A 487 -12.79 25.03 -12.77
N THR A 488 -13.43 24.01 -12.19
CA THR A 488 -14.89 23.88 -12.11
C THR A 488 -15.44 23.96 -10.69
N SER A 489 -14.58 23.84 -9.68
CA SER A 489 -14.97 23.82 -8.27
C SER A 489 -14.24 24.88 -7.45
N VAL A 490 -13.57 25.83 -8.09
CA VAL A 490 -13.07 27.06 -7.46
C VAL A 490 -13.75 28.22 -8.17
N TRP A 491 -14.60 28.94 -7.45
CA TRP A 491 -15.17 30.19 -7.94
C TRP A 491 -14.21 31.32 -7.64
N ALA A 492 -13.84 32.07 -8.67
CA ALA A 492 -13.01 33.26 -8.55
C ALA A 492 -13.89 34.50 -8.52
N THR A 493 -13.78 35.33 -7.49
CA THR A 493 -14.44 36.64 -7.45
C THR A 493 -13.62 37.67 -8.22
N LEU A 494 -14.22 38.84 -8.50
CA LEU A 494 -13.49 39.96 -9.09
C LEU A 494 -12.34 40.38 -8.15
N ARG A 495 -11.15 40.59 -8.73
CA ARG A 495 -9.98 41.10 -8.01
C ARG A 495 -10.24 42.53 -7.55
N HIS A 496 -9.87 42.86 -6.33
CA HIS A 496 -9.96 44.25 -5.87
C HIS A 496 -8.78 45.06 -6.44
N PRO A 497 -8.99 46.28 -6.97
CA PRO A 497 -7.92 47.04 -7.64
C PRO A 497 -6.66 47.26 -6.79
N ALA A 498 -6.81 47.40 -5.47
CA ALA A 498 -5.68 47.59 -4.56
C ALA A 498 -4.73 46.36 -4.49
N TYR A 499 -5.23 45.17 -4.85
CA TYR A 499 -4.49 43.91 -4.80
C TYR A 499 -4.06 43.44 -6.19
N ASP A 500 -4.51 44.10 -7.25
CA ASP A 500 -4.28 43.67 -8.64
C ASP A 500 -2.92 44.14 -9.16
N HIS A 501 -1.85 43.66 -8.51
CA HIS A 501 -0.48 43.92 -8.93
C HIS A 501 0.40 42.67 -8.76
N PRO A 502 1.50 42.55 -9.54
CA PRO A 502 2.29 41.31 -9.64
C PRO A 502 2.89 40.77 -8.33
N GLY A 503 3.08 41.65 -7.35
CA GLY A 503 3.68 41.34 -6.04
C GLY A 503 2.67 40.96 -4.97
N SER A 504 1.36 41.11 -5.20
CA SER A 504 0.38 40.78 -4.17
C SER A 504 0.35 39.27 -3.90
N PRO A 505 0.13 38.84 -2.64
CA PRO A 505 0.22 37.43 -2.27
C PRO A 505 -0.71 36.50 -3.08
N LEU A 506 -1.96 36.93 -3.34
CA LEU A 506 -2.87 36.12 -4.16
C LEU A 506 -2.41 36.05 -5.62
N THR A 507 -1.86 37.12 -6.20
CA THR A 507 -1.30 37.07 -7.56
C THR A 507 -0.13 36.09 -7.66
N GLN A 508 0.73 36.04 -6.64
CA GLN A 508 1.84 35.07 -6.59
C GLN A 508 1.32 33.62 -6.47
N LEU A 509 0.31 33.39 -5.62
CA LEU A 509 -0.33 32.08 -5.53
C LEU A 509 -0.97 31.66 -6.85
N LEU A 510 -1.66 32.56 -7.54
CA LEU A 510 -2.27 32.28 -8.84
C LEU A 510 -1.22 31.89 -9.89
N LYS A 511 -0.07 32.56 -9.92
CA LYS A 511 1.07 32.19 -10.77
C LYS A 511 1.58 30.78 -10.45
N TYR A 512 1.74 30.46 -9.17
CA TYR A 512 2.16 29.13 -8.73
C TYR A 512 1.15 28.04 -9.15
N VAL A 513 -0.15 28.27 -8.91
CA VAL A 513 -1.21 27.31 -9.25
C VAL A 513 -1.36 27.10 -10.76
N ALA A 514 -1.09 28.14 -11.55
CA ALA A 514 -1.12 28.09 -13.01
C ALA A 514 0.15 27.48 -13.63
N ASN A 515 1.25 27.35 -12.87
CA ASN A 515 2.50 26.79 -13.36
C ASN A 515 2.35 25.29 -13.70
N PRO A 516 2.61 24.86 -14.95
CA PRO A 516 2.53 23.45 -15.35
C PRO A 516 3.41 22.52 -14.52
N ALA A 517 4.61 22.96 -14.12
CA ALA A 517 5.51 22.16 -13.28
C ALA A 517 4.88 21.87 -11.90
N SER A 518 4.17 22.85 -11.32
CA SER A 518 3.44 22.70 -10.07
C SER A 518 2.15 21.87 -10.22
N GLN A 519 1.62 21.75 -11.43
CA GLN A 519 0.48 20.87 -11.71
C GLN A 519 0.90 19.41 -11.87
N ASP A 520 2.10 19.16 -12.40
CA ASP A 520 2.65 17.82 -12.60
C ASP A 520 2.95 17.10 -11.27
N THR A 521 3.31 17.86 -10.23
CA THR A 521 3.57 17.32 -8.88
C THR A 521 2.30 16.94 -8.12
N ARG A 522 1.11 17.22 -8.65
CA ARG A 522 -0.16 16.95 -7.96
C ARG A 522 -0.50 15.47 -7.98
N SER A 523 -1.14 15.01 -6.90
CA SER A 523 -1.56 13.62 -6.73
C SER A 523 -2.61 13.20 -7.76
N ASP A 524 -2.58 11.93 -8.15
CA ASP A 524 -3.61 11.34 -9.02
C ASP A 524 -4.89 11.02 -8.22
N PRO A 525 -6.08 11.46 -8.67
CA PRO A 525 -7.31 11.22 -7.93
C PRO A 525 -7.67 9.74 -7.80
N ASN A 526 -7.29 8.89 -8.76
CA ASN A 526 -7.55 7.45 -8.66
C ASN A 526 -6.61 6.78 -7.66
N ILE A 527 -5.36 7.24 -7.55
CA ILE A 527 -4.43 6.77 -6.52
C ILE A 527 -4.93 7.18 -5.13
N CYS A 528 -5.32 8.45 -4.93
CA CYS A 528 -5.90 8.93 -3.67
C CYS A 528 -7.14 8.12 -3.27
N ALA A 529 -8.06 7.90 -4.21
CA ALA A 529 -9.26 7.10 -3.99
C ALA A 529 -8.96 5.66 -3.55
N ARG A 530 -8.04 4.97 -4.24
CA ARG A 530 -7.63 3.61 -3.87
C ARG A 530 -6.94 3.57 -2.51
N LEU A 531 -6.07 4.53 -2.21
CA LEU A 531 -5.40 4.62 -0.90
C LEU A 531 -6.41 4.84 0.22
N LEU A 532 -7.42 5.69 -0.02
CA LEU A 532 -8.51 5.93 0.93
C LEU A 532 -9.30 4.65 1.23
N VAL A 533 -9.78 3.97 0.19
CA VAL A 533 -10.56 2.73 0.33
C VAL A 533 -9.74 1.69 1.08
N ASN A 534 -8.47 1.50 0.70
CA ASN A 534 -7.58 0.56 1.38
C ASN A 534 -7.35 0.90 2.85
N ALA A 535 -7.16 2.18 3.19
CA ALA A 535 -6.96 2.60 4.58
C ALA A 535 -8.19 2.30 5.44
N VAL A 536 -9.38 2.61 4.94
CA VAL A 536 -10.63 2.34 5.66
C VAL A 536 -10.89 0.83 5.78
N VAL A 537 -10.69 0.05 4.71
CA VAL A 537 -10.86 -1.41 4.76
C VAL A 537 -9.87 -2.06 5.73
N GLY A 538 -8.61 -1.63 5.70
CA GLY A 538 -7.54 -2.12 6.58
C GLY A 538 -7.57 -1.59 8.01
N GLN A 539 -8.61 -0.87 8.43
CA GLN A 539 -8.66 -0.18 9.72
C GLN A 539 -8.62 -1.08 10.97
N GLN A 540 -8.80 -2.40 10.80
CA GLN A 540 -8.64 -3.39 11.87
C GLN A 540 -7.18 -3.83 12.02
N GLU A 541 -6.44 -3.88 10.92
CA GLU A 541 -5.01 -4.24 10.90
C GLU A 541 -4.14 -3.06 11.32
N ARG A 542 -4.51 -1.87 10.83
CA ARG A 542 -3.84 -0.61 11.12
C ARG A 542 -4.89 0.42 11.54
N PRO A 543 -4.94 0.80 12.82
CA PRO A 543 -5.88 1.82 13.29
C PRO A 543 -5.78 3.09 12.45
N LEU A 544 -6.93 3.67 12.12
CA LEU A 544 -6.99 4.92 11.38
C LEU A 544 -6.40 6.06 12.21
N PRO A 545 -5.55 6.91 11.62
CA PRO A 545 -5.16 8.15 12.28
C PRO A 545 -6.35 9.12 12.28
N VAL A 546 -6.36 10.07 13.22
CA VAL A 546 -7.31 11.20 13.17
C VAL A 546 -7.17 11.96 11.85
N ARG A 547 -5.93 12.19 11.40
CA ARG A 547 -5.58 12.85 10.14
C ARG A 547 -4.73 11.95 9.27
N LEU A 548 -5.22 11.63 8.08
CA LEU A 548 -4.48 10.96 7.01
C LEU A 548 -4.06 11.99 5.97
N LEU A 549 -2.76 12.24 5.88
CA LEU A 549 -2.18 13.12 4.89
C LEU A 549 -2.10 12.43 3.52
N MET A 550 -2.53 13.11 2.47
CA MET A 550 -2.47 12.61 1.09
C MET A 550 -1.88 13.65 0.16
N GLY A 551 -0.66 13.37 -0.32
CA GLY A 551 0.17 14.28 -1.12
C GLY A 551 1.55 14.40 -0.50
N ALA A 552 2.62 14.26 -1.29
CA ALA A 552 3.97 14.27 -0.75
C ALA A 552 4.34 15.63 -0.12
N GLU A 553 3.79 16.71 -0.68
CA GLU A 553 4.00 18.09 -0.24
C GLU A 553 3.34 18.41 1.10
N THR A 554 2.31 17.67 1.52
CA THR A 554 1.61 17.97 2.78
C THR A 554 2.51 17.74 3.99
N ILE A 555 3.43 16.77 3.91
CA ILE A 555 4.35 16.44 5.01
C ILE A 555 5.29 17.61 5.33
N PRO A 556 6.13 18.12 4.39
CA PRO A 556 7.04 19.22 4.69
C PRO A 556 6.29 20.52 5.04
N LEU A 557 5.13 20.79 4.42
CA LEU A 557 4.35 22.00 4.72
C LEU A 557 3.79 21.99 6.15
N ILE A 558 3.13 20.90 6.55
CA ILE A 558 2.57 20.78 7.90
C ILE A 558 3.67 20.72 8.95
N ARG A 559 4.79 20.01 8.66
CA ARG A 559 5.93 19.97 9.56
C ARG A 559 6.51 21.36 9.80
N GLY A 560 6.75 22.14 8.75
CA GLY A 560 7.28 23.50 8.89
C GLY A 560 6.34 24.43 9.65
N ASP A 561 5.02 24.27 9.46
CA ASP A 561 4.01 25.03 10.20
C ASP A 561 3.98 24.69 11.71
N ILE A 562 4.09 23.40 12.05
CA ILE A 562 4.21 22.93 13.43
C ILE A 562 5.50 23.48 14.06
N GLU A 563 6.64 23.38 13.37
CA GLU A 563 7.92 23.89 13.87
C GLU A 563 7.86 25.40 14.12
N ARG A 564 7.25 26.17 13.20
CA ARG A 564 7.00 27.61 13.39
C ARG A 564 6.13 27.87 14.63
N THR A 565 5.03 27.13 14.77
CA THR A 565 4.09 27.28 15.89
C THR A 565 4.76 26.98 17.23
N LEU A 566 5.56 25.90 17.31
CA LEU A 566 6.33 25.58 18.52
C LEU A 566 7.29 26.70 18.89
N LYS A 567 7.98 27.28 17.89
CA LYS A 567 8.87 28.42 18.13
C LYS A 567 8.10 29.63 18.66
N GLU A 568 6.95 29.96 18.06
CA GLU A 568 6.11 31.07 18.52
C GLU A 568 5.60 30.85 19.96
N MET A 569 5.24 29.61 20.33
CA MET A 569 4.87 29.26 21.69
C MET A 569 6.01 29.47 22.69
N ASP A 570 7.24 29.11 22.32
CA ASP A 570 8.42 29.33 23.16
C ASP A 570 8.76 30.82 23.29
N ASP A 571 8.70 31.56 22.19
CA ASP A 571 8.98 33.01 22.17
C ASP A 571 7.98 33.80 23.05
N TRP A 572 6.71 33.39 23.12
CA TRP A 572 5.62 34.05 23.88
C TRP A 572 5.22 33.32 25.16
N LYS A 573 6.08 32.44 25.66
CA LYS A 573 5.79 31.60 26.82
C LYS A 573 5.52 32.42 28.08
N ALA A 574 6.33 33.46 28.33
CA ALA A 574 6.23 34.27 29.54
C ALA A 574 4.89 35.01 29.64
N GLU A 575 4.42 35.58 28.53
CA GLU A 575 3.12 36.24 28.43
C GLU A 575 1.98 35.24 28.63
N THR A 576 2.07 34.07 27.99
CA THR A 576 1.06 33.00 28.08
C THR A 576 0.92 32.49 29.53
N GLU A 577 2.03 32.18 30.19
CA GLU A 577 2.04 31.72 31.59
C GLU A 577 1.67 32.84 32.57
N GLY A 578 2.02 34.09 32.25
CA GLY A 578 1.68 35.28 33.03
C GLY A 578 0.17 35.50 33.21
N CYS A 579 -0.66 35.08 32.24
CA CYS A 579 -2.12 35.11 32.36
C CYS A 579 -2.68 34.10 33.39
N SER A 580 -1.87 33.11 33.81
CA SER A 580 -2.26 32.06 34.75
C SER A 580 -1.19 31.90 35.85
N PRO A 581 -1.03 32.86 36.77
CA PRO A 581 0.08 32.90 37.73
C PRO A 581 0.10 31.72 38.72
N LYS A 582 -0.96 30.91 38.76
CA LYS A 582 -1.06 29.68 39.57
C LYS A 582 -0.87 28.39 38.75
N GLY A 583 -0.48 28.49 37.48
CA GLY A 583 -0.10 27.35 36.63
C GLY A 583 -1.23 26.65 35.87
N GLY A 584 -2.40 27.29 35.72
CA GLY A 584 -3.53 26.79 34.92
C GLY A 584 -4.13 25.45 35.39
N ALA A 585 -5.18 24.99 34.72
CA ALA A 585 -5.72 23.66 34.96
C ALA A 585 -4.78 22.60 34.34
N ARG A 586 -4.28 21.66 35.16
CA ARG A 586 -3.47 20.53 34.69
C ARG A 586 -4.37 19.40 34.23
N LEU A 587 -4.92 19.50 33.03
CA LEU A 587 -5.57 18.37 32.37
C LEU A 587 -4.48 17.44 31.84
N GLY A 588 -4.45 16.21 32.32
CA GLY A 588 -3.61 15.18 31.72
C GLY A 588 -4.06 14.95 30.28
N VAL A 589 -3.16 15.11 29.30
CA VAL A 589 -3.46 14.89 27.88
C VAL A 589 -3.98 13.47 27.61
N SER A 590 -3.68 12.51 28.48
CA SER A 590 -4.23 11.15 28.46
C SER A 590 -5.72 11.05 28.82
N ALA A 591 -6.29 12.03 29.53
CA ALA A 591 -7.69 12.05 29.92
C ALA A 591 -8.63 12.59 28.80
N LEU A 592 -8.06 13.10 27.70
CA LEU A 592 -8.77 13.68 26.56
C LEU A 592 -8.65 12.82 25.27
N ARG A 593 -8.08 11.61 25.38
CA ARG A 593 -7.84 10.69 24.27
C ARG A 593 -8.78 9.50 24.28
#